data_AF-A0A9D3MG93-F1
#
_entry.id   AF-A0A9D3MG93-F1
#
_cell.length_a   1.000
_cell.length_b   1.000
_cell.length_c   1.000
_cell.angle_alpha   90.00
_cell.angle_beta   90.00
_cell.angle_gamma   90.00
#
_symmetry.space_group_name_H-M   'P 1'
#
loop_
_entity.id
_entity.type
_entity.pdbx_description
1 polymer ?
#
loop_
_entity_poly.entity_id
_entity_poly.type
_entity_poly.pdbx_seq_one_letter_code
_entity_poly.pdbx_strand_id
1 'polypeptide(L)'
;MLPAAEGVCPRLCRCDSKLLYCEGLNLTDVPHNLSSATGLSLRENGLSELREGQFAGLMQLTWLYLDHNAVELVEESAFERLRRLKELDLSFNRIESLPNATFRPLPNLRILDLSYNRLQALEPDLFHGLRKLTNLHMRYNAIKYVPVRIFQDCRSMQFLDLGYNQLQSLARNSFAGLFKLTELHLEHNELVKVNLAHFPRLISLRTLYMRRNKATIVVSTLDWTWHFLEKIDFSGNEIEYIEPHVFESVPNLKSLQLDLNKLTYIDQRILDSWTSLESITLSGNQWECSRNVCALASWLSGFQGQRDSALLCASPDTAQGEDVLDAVYAFQLCEDPGDVTTRPYIFTKDGARGNAYNGPSRNPYDLQDIEGGEVVTNSFTVTVPNDDLESTMQIHKVVTGTMALIFSFLIVVLMLYVSWKCFPAGVRQLRQCLSSQRRKQKQKQTMQQMATMSAPEYYVDYKPNHIEGALVIINEYGSCTCQQQTSRECEV
;
A
#
# COMPACT_ATOMS: atom_id res chain seq x y z
N MET A 1 -21.26 -18.21 -58.84
CA MET A 1 -21.11 -17.94 -57.40
C MET A 1 -21.57 -16.51 -57.16
N LEU A 2 -22.65 -16.31 -56.42
CA LEU A 2 -23.03 -14.98 -55.94
C LEU A 2 -22.06 -14.57 -54.82
N PRO A 3 -21.61 -13.31 -54.74
CA PRO A 3 -20.85 -12.84 -53.58
C PRO A 3 -21.74 -12.94 -52.33
N ALA A 4 -21.14 -13.34 -51.21
CA ALA A 4 -21.86 -13.37 -49.93
C ALA A 4 -22.39 -11.97 -49.62
N ALA A 5 -23.66 -11.89 -49.21
CA ALA A 5 -24.33 -10.61 -48.96
C ALA A 5 -23.50 -9.73 -48.02
N GLU A 6 -23.20 -8.51 -48.46
CA GLU A 6 -22.62 -7.49 -47.59
C GLU A 6 -23.56 -7.30 -46.40
N GLY A 7 -23.00 -7.37 -45.19
CA GLY A 7 -23.78 -7.26 -43.95
C GLY A 7 -24.53 -5.95 -43.93
N VAL A 8 -25.86 -6.00 -44.06
CA VAL A 8 -26.71 -4.82 -44.12
C VAL A 8 -26.55 -4.05 -42.81
N CYS A 9 -26.08 -2.79 -42.91
CA CYS A 9 -25.92 -1.93 -41.76
C CYS A 9 -27.24 -1.83 -40.98
N PRO A 10 -27.27 -2.07 -39.64
CA PRO A 10 -28.49 -1.95 -38.87
C PRO A 10 -29.05 -0.53 -38.97
N ARG A 11 -30.37 -0.39 -39.16
CA ARG A 11 -31.03 0.88 -39.54
C ARG A 11 -30.77 2.08 -38.62
N LEU A 12 -30.41 1.85 -37.36
CA LEU A 12 -30.12 2.89 -36.38
C LEU A 12 -28.62 3.08 -36.11
N CYS A 13 -27.77 2.16 -36.56
CA CYS A 13 -26.33 2.25 -36.37
C CYS A 13 -25.66 2.98 -37.54
N ARG A 14 -24.56 3.66 -37.26
CA ARG A 14 -23.63 4.15 -38.27
C ARG A 14 -22.62 3.07 -38.59
N CYS A 15 -22.44 2.73 -39.86
CA CYS A 15 -21.41 1.78 -40.29
C CYS A 15 -20.38 2.47 -41.19
N ASP A 16 -19.10 2.27 -40.88
CA ASP A 16 -17.99 2.57 -41.79
C ASP A 16 -17.28 1.28 -42.15
N SER A 17 -17.51 0.81 -43.37
CA SER A 17 -16.92 -0.42 -43.93
C SER A 17 -17.24 -1.68 -43.11
N LYS A 18 -16.43 -1.99 -42.08
CA LYS A 18 -16.61 -3.12 -41.15
C LYS A 18 -16.61 -2.68 -39.67
N LEU A 19 -16.66 -1.39 -39.43
CA LEU A 19 -16.73 -0.75 -38.11
C LEU A 19 -18.17 -0.30 -37.89
N LEU A 20 -18.77 -0.74 -36.79
CA LEU A 20 -20.18 -0.47 -36.48
C LEU A 20 -20.27 0.36 -35.20
N TYR A 21 -21.02 1.44 -35.28
CA TYR A 21 -21.24 2.41 -34.21
C TYR A 21 -22.75 2.46 -33.92
N CYS A 22 -23.15 1.79 -32.85
CA CYS A 22 -24.53 1.63 -32.40
C CYS A 22 -24.69 2.34 -31.04
N GLU A 23 -24.43 3.64 -31.00
CA GLU A 23 -24.21 4.42 -29.77
C GLU A 23 -25.43 5.29 -29.41
N GLY A 24 -25.80 5.37 -28.14
CA GLY A 24 -26.92 6.23 -27.69
C GLY A 24 -28.31 5.75 -28.14
N LEU A 25 -28.44 4.49 -28.52
CA LEU A 25 -29.63 3.93 -29.18
C LEU A 25 -30.62 3.24 -28.22
N ASN A 26 -30.34 3.27 -26.91
CA ASN A 26 -31.09 2.58 -25.86
C ASN A 26 -31.29 1.07 -26.15
N LEU A 27 -30.28 0.44 -26.75
CA LEU A 27 -30.29 -1.00 -27.06
C LEU A 27 -30.18 -1.83 -25.77
N THR A 28 -31.03 -2.84 -25.64
CA THR A 28 -31.00 -3.83 -24.56
C THR A 28 -30.38 -5.17 -24.96
N ASP A 29 -30.04 -5.34 -26.25
CA ASP A 29 -29.33 -6.51 -26.78
C ASP A 29 -28.45 -6.12 -27.98
N VAL A 30 -27.49 -6.98 -28.32
CA VAL A 30 -26.56 -6.82 -29.44
C VAL A 30 -27.30 -6.99 -30.77
N PRO A 31 -27.22 -6.04 -31.72
CA PRO A 31 -27.88 -6.17 -33.01
C PRO A 31 -27.44 -7.43 -33.77
N HIS A 32 -28.38 -8.07 -34.46
CA HIS A 32 -28.11 -9.32 -35.18
C HIS A 32 -27.45 -9.08 -36.56
N ASN A 33 -26.95 -10.17 -37.17
CA ASN A 33 -26.41 -10.22 -38.53
C ASN A 33 -25.11 -9.40 -38.77
N LEU A 34 -24.25 -9.31 -37.75
CA LEU A 34 -23.03 -8.50 -37.76
C LEU A 34 -21.73 -9.27 -38.10
N SER A 35 -21.82 -10.47 -38.70
CA SER A 35 -20.71 -11.44 -38.75
C SER A 35 -19.46 -11.00 -39.53
N SER A 36 -19.53 -9.92 -40.31
CA SER A 36 -18.41 -9.32 -41.03
C SER A 36 -17.67 -8.23 -40.24
N ALA A 37 -18.20 -7.81 -39.08
CA ALA A 37 -17.69 -6.69 -38.29
C ALA A 37 -16.28 -6.96 -37.74
N THR A 38 -15.40 -5.96 -37.86
CA THR A 38 -14.06 -5.94 -37.25
C THR A 38 -13.98 -5.00 -36.05
N GLY A 39 -14.99 -4.16 -35.85
CA GLY A 39 -15.14 -3.28 -34.70
C GLY A 39 -16.61 -3.03 -34.40
N LEU A 40 -16.98 -3.02 -33.12
CA LEU A 40 -18.35 -2.81 -32.66
C LEU A 40 -18.36 -1.89 -31.43
N SER A 41 -19.05 -0.77 -31.56
CA SER A 41 -19.32 0.17 -30.49
C SER A 41 -20.78 0.10 -30.10
N LEU A 42 -21.06 -0.19 -28.84
CA LEU A 42 -22.37 -0.25 -28.21
C LEU A 42 -22.43 0.68 -26.98
N ARG A 43 -21.67 1.79 -27.03
CA ARG A 43 -21.60 2.81 -25.98
C ARG A 43 -22.96 3.46 -25.72
N GLU A 44 -23.18 3.91 -24.48
CA GLU A 44 -24.36 4.69 -24.09
C GLU A 44 -25.70 3.97 -24.40
N ASN A 45 -25.78 2.69 -24.06
CA ASN A 45 -26.97 1.85 -24.26
C ASN A 45 -27.53 1.30 -22.94
N GLY A 46 -28.56 0.46 -23.04
CA GLY A 46 -29.27 -0.16 -21.92
C GLY A 46 -28.92 -1.62 -21.69
N LEU A 47 -27.72 -2.09 -22.07
CA LEU A 47 -27.31 -3.47 -21.84
C LEU A 47 -27.17 -3.72 -20.33
N SER A 48 -27.90 -4.71 -19.79
CA SER A 48 -27.90 -5.06 -18.36
C SER A 48 -27.05 -6.30 -18.03
N GLU A 49 -26.80 -7.15 -19.02
CA GLU A 49 -26.06 -8.41 -18.85
C GLU A 49 -25.39 -8.82 -20.17
N LEU A 50 -24.28 -9.56 -20.06
CA LEU A 50 -23.57 -10.15 -21.18
C LEU A 50 -23.67 -11.67 -21.10
N ARG A 51 -24.42 -12.27 -22.04
CA ARG A 51 -24.78 -13.70 -22.03
C ARG A 51 -23.88 -14.54 -22.94
N GLU A 52 -23.79 -15.84 -22.67
CA GLU A 52 -23.18 -16.83 -23.55
C GLU A 52 -23.78 -16.76 -24.95
N GLY A 53 -22.93 -16.83 -25.97
CA GLY A 53 -23.35 -16.85 -27.37
C GLY A 53 -23.76 -15.50 -27.96
N GLN A 54 -24.00 -14.47 -27.13
CA GLN A 54 -24.44 -13.13 -27.58
C GLN A 54 -23.48 -12.51 -28.61
N PHE A 55 -22.18 -12.78 -28.48
CA PHE A 55 -21.14 -12.35 -29.44
C PHE A 55 -20.62 -13.47 -30.36
N ALA A 56 -21.22 -14.67 -30.38
CA ALA A 56 -20.64 -15.83 -31.08
C ALA A 56 -20.52 -15.66 -32.62
N GLY A 57 -21.35 -14.82 -33.23
CA GLY A 57 -21.25 -14.47 -34.66
C GLY A 57 -20.13 -13.48 -34.99
N LEU A 58 -19.58 -12.79 -33.99
CA LEU A 58 -18.68 -11.62 -34.13
C LEU A 58 -17.18 -12.01 -34.15
N MET A 59 -16.87 -13.18 -34.70
CA MET A 59 -15.52 -13.81 -34.65
C MET A 59 -14.39 -12.98 -35.30
N GLN A 60 -14.73 -11.93 -36.06
CA GLN A 60 -13.76 -11.04 -36.71
C GLN A 60 -13.44 -9.77 -35.93
N LEU A 61 -14.11 -9.51 -34.79
CA LEU A 61 -13.87 -8.32 -33.98
C LEU A 61 -12.42 -8.20 -33.50
N THR A 62 -11.95 -6.96 -33.53
CA THR A 62 -10.62 -6.55 -33.04
C THR A 62 -10.72 -5.56 -31.89
N TRP A 63 -11.80 -4.80 -31.82
CA TRP A 63 -12.19 -3.98 -30.67
C TRP A 63 -13.70 -4.12 -30.41
N LEU A 64 -14.10 -4.02 -29.14
CA LEU A 64 -15.48 -4.08 -28.67
C LEU A 64 -15.64 -3.08 -27.53
N TYR A 65 -16.55 -2.11 -27.70
CA TYR A 65 -16.84 -1.08 -26.71
C TYR A 65 -18.26 -1.24 -26.18
N LEU A 66 -18.37 -1.40 -24.86
CA LEU A 66 -19.60 -1.65 -24.10
C LEU A 66 -19.72 -0.69 -22.90
N ASP A 67 -18.95 0.39 -22.90
CA ASP A 67 -18.96 1.37 -21.82
C ASP A 67 -20.23 2.21 -21.77
N HIS A 68 -20.45 2.86 -20.62
CA HIS A 68 -21.66 3.66 -20.36
C HIS A 68 -22.95 2.86 -20.58
N ASN A 69 -22.97 1.60 -20.10
CA ASN A 69 -24.13 0.72 -20.09
C ASN A 69 -24.57 0.45 -18.64
N ALA A 70 -25.50 -0.49 -18.44
CA ALA A 70 -25.98 -0.91 -17.13
C ALA A 70 -25.57 -2.36 -16.79
N VAL A 71 -24.46 -2.86 -17.33
CA VAL A 71 -24.07 -4.27 -17.20
C VAL A 71 -23.76 -4.59 -15.74
N GLU A 72 -24.57 -5.48 -15.16
CA GLU A 72 -24.43 -5.99 -13.78
C GLU A 72 -23.89 -7.42 -13.77
N LEU A 73 -24.24 -8.25 -14.77
CA LEU A 73 -23.81 -9.64 -14.91
C LEU A 73 -23.00 -9.87 -16.21
N VAL A 74 -21.90 -10.61 -16.10
CA VAL A 74 -21.12 -11.13 -17.24
C VAL A 74 -20.97 -12.64 -17.05
N GLU A 75 -21.57 -13.43 -17.93
CA GLU A 75 -21.45 -14.88 -17.90
C GLU A 75 -20.02 -15.33 -18.27
N GLU A 76 -19.56 -16.47 -17.72
CA GLU A 76 -18.18 -16.97 -17.91
C GLU A 76 -17.80 -17.15 -19.40
N SER A 77 -18.78 -17.52 -20.23
CA SER A 77 -18.63 -17.73 -21.68
C SER A 77 -19.07 -16.53 -22.54
N ALA A 78 -19.36 -15.36 -21.96
CA ALA A 78 -19.91 -14.22 -22.72
C ALA A 78 -19.04 -13.83 -23.94
N PHE A 79 -17.71 -13.84 -23.77
CA PHE A 79 -16.75 -13.49 -24.82
C PHE A 79 -16.23 -14.69 -25.62
N GLU A 80 -16.95 -15.83 -25.64
CA GLU A 80 -16.52 -17.00 -26.42
C GLU A 80 -16.28 -16.65 -27.89
N ARG A 81 -15.31 -17.33 -28.52
CA ARG A 81 -14.96 -17.20 -29.96
C ARG A 81 -14.37 -15.85 -30.40
N LEU A 82 -14.35 -14.82 -29.56
CA LEU A 82 -13.74 -13.50 -29.86
C LEU A 82 -12.19 -13.51 -29.86
N ARG A 83 -11.57 -14.56 -30.41
CA ARG A 83 -10.11 -14.79 -30.38
C ARG A 83 -9.27 -13.71 -31.07
N ARG A 84 -9.88 -12.88 -31.93
CA ARG A 84 -9.21 -11.78 -32.64
C ARG A 84 -9.23 -10.45 -31.88
N LEU A 85 -9.99 -10.36 -30.79
CA LEU A 85 -10.14 -9.16 -29.98
C LEU A 85 -8.79 -8.74 -29.36
N LYS A 86 -8.54 -7.44 -29.40
CA LYS A 86 -7.35 -6.78 -28.85
C LYS A 86 -7.73 -5.75 -27.79
N GLU A 87 -8.90 -5.14 -27.92
CA GLU A 87 -9.34 -4.02 -27.10
C GLU A 87 -10.77 -4.31 -26.64
N LEU A 88 -11.00 -4.27 -25.33
CA LEU A 88 -12.30 -4.49 -24.69
C LEU A 88 -12.51 -3.39 -23.66
N ASP A 89 -13.55 -2.58 -23.88
CA ASP A 89 -13.96 -1.51 -22.97
C ASP A 89 -15.28 -1.91 -22.32
N LEU A 90 -15.25 -2.14 -21.00
CA LEU A 90 -16.38 -2.43 -20.13
C LEU A 90 -16.50 -1.36 -19.04
N SER A 91 -15.87 -0.20 -19.23
CA SER A 91 -15.86 0.87 -18.23
C SER A 91 -17.26 1.48 -18.03
N PHE A 92 -17.49 2.23 -16.94
CA PHE A 92 -18.77 2.89 -16.66
C PHE A 92 -19.97 1.92 -16.74
N ASN A 93 -19.85 0.80 -16.05
CA ASN A 93 -20.90 -0.21 -15.90
C ASN A 93 -21.14 -0.47 -14.39
N ARG A 94 -21.79 -1.59 -14.04
CA ARG A 94 -22.18 -1.91 -12.66
C ARG A 94 -21.68 -3.29 -12.22
N ILE A 95 -20.65 -3.81 -12.88
CA ILE A 95 -20.15 -5.17 -12.69
C ILE A 95 -19.58 -5.30 -11.27
N GLU A 96 -20.13 -6.21 -10.47
CA GLU A 96 -19.69 -6.44 -9.08
C GLU A 96 -18.64 -7.55 -8.93
N SER A 97 -18.65 -8.51 -9.86
CA SER A 97 -17.70 -9.63 -9.93
C SER A 97 -17.55 -10.17 -11.36
N LEU A 98 -16.47 -10.89 -11.63
CA LEU A 98 -16.18 -11.52 -12.92
C LEU A 98 -15.67 -12.96 -12.71
N PRO A 99 -16.28 -13.98 -13.33
CA PRO A 99 -15.79 -15.37 -13.28
C PRO A 99 -14.34 -15.55 -13.76
N ASN A 100 -13.62 -16.52 -13.19
CA ASN A 100 -12.21 -16.79 -13.51
C ASN A 100 -11.92 -16.93 -15.01
N ALA A 101 -12.79 -17.58 -15.80
CA ALA A 101 -12.51 -17.80 -17.22
C ALA A 101 -13.03 -16.72 -18.17
N THR A 102 -13.66 -15.63 -17.70
CA THR A 102 -14.31 -14.61 -18.55
C THR A 102 -13.41 -14.10 -19.69
N PHE A 103 -12.13 -13.83 -19.42
CA PHE A 103 -11.20 -13.32 -20.43
C PHE A 103 -10.34 -14.42 -21.09
N ARG A 104 -10.46 -15.68 -20.66
CA ARG A 104 -9.70 -16.81 -21.20
C ARG A 104 -9.91 -17.04 -22.71
N PRO A 105 -11.08 -16.75 -23.33
CA PRO A 105 -11.26 -16.78 -24.78
C PRO A 105 -10.48 -15.72 -25.59
N LEU A 106 -9.82 -14.75 -24.93
CA LEU A 106 -9.24 -13.55 -25.53
C LEU A 106 -7.69 -13.52 -25.55
N PRO A 107 -6.99 -14.52 -26.14
CA PRO A 107 -5.51 -14.62 -26.08
C PRO A 107 -4.75 -13.53 -26.85
N ASN A 108 -5.47 -12.64 -27.54
CA ASN A 108 -4.90 -11.51 -28.28
C ASN A 108 -5.18 -10.14 -27.65
N LEU A 109 -5.87 -10.10 -26.49
CA LEU A 109 -6.19 -8.88 -25.77
C LEU A 109 -4.90 -8.11 -25.38
N ARG A 110 -4.97 -6.79 -25.51
CA ARG A 110 -3.91 -5.80 -25.30
C ARG A 110 -4.38 -4.71 -24.34
N ILE A 111 -5.59 -4.20 -24.54
CA ILE A 111 -6.21 -3.20 -23.68
C ILE A 111 -7.49 -3.81 -23.10
N LEU A 112 -7.62 -3.72 -21.78
CA LEU A 112 -8.83 -4.06 -21.04
C LEU A 112 -9.15 -2.91 -20.09
N ASP A 113 -10.33 -2.32 -20.24
CA ASP A 113 -10.85 -1.32 -19.31
C ASP A 113 -12.06 -1.86 -18.54
N LEU A 114 -11.93 -1.86 -17.21
CA LEU A 114 -12.92 -2.24 -16.21
C LEU A 114 -13.18 -1.09 -15.22
N SER A 115 -12.77 0.13 -15.57
CA SER A 115 -12.86 1.30 -14.68
C SER A 115 -14.30 1.74 -14.45
N TYR A 116 -14.57 2.43 -13.34
CA TYR A 116 -15.93 2.89 -12.98
C TYR A 116 -16.96 1.75 -13.00
N ASN A 117 -16.62 0.67 -12.29
CA ASN A 117 -17.48 -0.48 -12.03
C ASN A 117 -17.63 -0.64 -10.50
N ARG A 118 -18.11 -1.81 -10.05
CA ARG A 118 -18.36 -2.11 -8.63
C ARG A 118 -17.56 -3.33 -8.15
N LEU A 119 -16.46 -3.67 -8.82
CA LEU A 119 -15.67 -4.86 -8.55
C LEU A 119 -15.16 -4.85 -7.11
N GLN A 120 -15.61 -5.78 -6.27
CA GLN A 120 -15.21 -5.85 -4.85
C GLN A 120 -14.01 -6.77 -4.61
N ALA A 121 -13.87 -7.79 -5.47
CA ALA A 121 -12.82 -8.78 -5.44
C ALA A 121 -12.38 -9.12 -6.87
N LEU A 122 -11.15 -9.59 -7.01
CA LEU A 122 -10.63 -10.16 -8.25
C LEU A 122 -10.46 -11.67 -8.05
N GLU A 123 -10.96 -12.46 -8.99
CA GLU A 123 -10.79 -13.90 -9.00
C GLU A 123 -9.33 -14.28 -9.36
N PRO A 124 -8.70 -15.29 -8.71
CA PRO A 124 -7.25 -15.50 -8.80
C PRO A 124 -6.68 -15.80 -10.21
N ASP A 125 -7.48 -16.43 -11.08
CA ASP A 125 -7.11 -16.79 -12.46
C ASP A 125 -7.80 -15.89 -13.50
N LEU A 126 -8.45 -14.78 -13.10
CA LEU A 126 -9.21 -13.88 -14.00
C LEU A 126 -8.43 -13.40 -15.23
N PHE A 127 -7.12 -13.16 -15.08
CA PHE A 127 -6.23 -12.70 -16.16
C PHE A 127 -5.32 -13.80 -16.71
N HIS A 128 -5.62 -15.08 -16.42
CA HIS A 128 -4.82 -16.22 -16.84
C HIS A 128 -4.65 -16.28 -18.36
N GLY A 129 -3.40 -16.42 -18.82
CA GLY A 129 -3.08 -16.55 -20.24
C GLY A 129 -3.12 -15.25 -21.07
N LEU A 130 -3.44 -14.09 -20.47
CA LEU A 130 -3.46 -12.77 -21.15
C LEU A 130 -2.03 -12.21 -21.40
N ARG A 131 -1.19 -12.99 -22.08
CA ARG A 131 0.24 -12.74 -22.31
C ARG A 131 0.55 -11.52 -23.18
N LYS A 132 -0.44 -11.01 -23.91
CA LYS A 132 -0.34 -9.86 -24.80
C LYS A 132 -0.95 -8.58 -24.22
N LEU A 133 -1.54 -8.65 -23.02
CA LEU A 133 -2.11 -7.50 -22.33
C LEU A 133 -1.00 -6.48 -22.03
N THR A 134 -1.16 -5.25 -22.51
CA THR A 134 -0.24 -4.11 -22.30
C THR A 134 -0.82 -3.10 -21.31
N ASN A 135 -2.14 -2.90 -21.32
CA ASN A 135 -2.84 -1.90 -20.53
C ASN A 135 -4.02 -2.56 -19.81
N LEU A 136 -4.10 -2.37 -18.50
CA LEU A 136 -5.22 -2.82 -17.68
C LEU A 136 -5.67 -1.67 -16.78
N HIS A 137 -6.92 -1.28 -16.94
CA HIS A 137 -7.54 -0.20 -16.16
C HIS A 137 -8.63 -0.81 -15.27
N MET A 138 -8.54 -0.62 -13.96
CA MET A 138 -9.51 -1.05 -12.95
C MET A 138 -9.81 0.08 -11.96
N ARG A 139 -9.64 1.33 -12.41
CA ARG A 139 -9.80 2.55 -11.60
C ARG A 139 -11.24 2.71 -11.13
N TYR A 140 -11.49 3.34 -9.98
CA TYR A 140 -12.86 3.56 -9.48
C TYR A 140 -13.67 2.25 -9.40
N ASN A 141 -13.19 1.35 -8.53
CA ASN A 141 -13.86 0.12 -8.16
C ASN A 141 -13.85 0.00 -6.62
N ALA A 142 -14.26 -1.15 -6.07
CA ALA A 142 -14.29 -1.43 -4.64
C ALA A 142 -13.29 -2.53 -4.23
N ILE A 143 -12.19 -2.70 -4.99
CA ILE A 143 -11.27 -3.83 -4.82
C ILE A 143 -10.52 -3.67 -3.49
N LYS A 144 -10.64 -4.65 -2.60
CA LYS A 144 -10.03 -4.62 -1.26
C LYS A 144 -8.64 -5.24 -1.19
N TYR A 145 -8.36 -6.22 -2.06
CA TYR A 145 -7.11 -6.97 -2.09
C TYR A 145 -6.75 -7.38 -3.53
N VAL A 146 -5.44 -7.37 -3.85
CA VAL A 146 -4.92 -7.92 -5.11
C VAL A 146 -4.41 -9.35 -4.86
N PRO A 147 -5.04 -10.40 -5.43
CA PRO A 147 -4.62 -11.78 -5.21
C PRO A 147 -3.16 -12.02 -5.64
N VAL A 148 -2.46 -12.87 -4.88
CA VAL A 148 -1.07 -13.20 -5.18
C VAL A 148 -0.98 -13.92 -6.52
N ARG A 149 -0.08 -13.45 -7.41
CA ARG A 149 0.16 -14.01 -8.75
C ARG A 149 -0.99 -13.89 -9.77
N ILE A 150 -2.03 -13.08 -9.51
CA ILE A 150 -3.09 -12.82 -10.51
C ILE A 150 -2.54 -12.32 -11.86
N PHE A 151 -1.43 -11.58 -11.84
CA PHE A 151 -0.76 -11.04 -13.04
C PHE A 151 0.40 -11.90 -13.58
N GLN A 152 0.57 -13.13 -13.08
CA GLN A 152 1.74 -13.99 -13.36
C GLN A 152 2.00 -14.26 -14.85
N ASP A 153 0.95 -14.26 -15.67
CA ASP A 153 1.02 -14.47 -17.12
C ASP A 153 0.88 -13.16 -17.94
N CYS A 154 0.65 -12.00 -17.33
CA CYS A 154 0.51 -10.68 -17.97
C CYS A 154 1.87 -10.06 -18.38
N ARG A 155 2.71 -10.86 -19.04
CA ARG A 155 4.14 -10.61 -19.32
C ARG A 155 4.44 -9.44 -20.26
N SER A 156 3.42 -8.87 -20.90
CA SER A 156 3.55 -7.71 -21.79
C SER A 156 3.06 -6.40 -21.19
N MET A 157 2.53 -6.42 -19.95
CA MET A 157 1.90 -5.27 -19.32
C MET A 157 2.90 -4.15 -19.08
N GLN A 158 2.51 -2.93 -19.45
CA GLN A 158 3.26 -1.69 -19.36
C GLN A 158 2.56 -0.70 -18.42
N PHE A 159 1.22 -0.71 -18.42
CA PHE A 159 0.37 0.18 -17.64
C PHE A 159 -0.64 -0.62 -16.81
N LEU A 160 -0.74 -0.31 -15.51
CA LEU A 160 -1.73 -0.88 -14.59
C LEU A 160 -2.34 0.22 -13.72
N ASP A 161 -3.66 0.41 -13.83
CA ASP A 161 -4.42 1.32 -12.97
C ASP A 161 -5.32 0.59 -11.97
N LEU A 162 -4.98 0.75 -10.70
CA LEU A 162 -5.70 0.29 -9.50
C LEU A 162 -6.09 1.47 -8.59
N GLY A 163 -5.99 2.71 -9.08
CA GLY A 163 -6.33 3.90 -8.31
C GLY A 163 -7.83 3.97 -7.98
N TYR A 164 -8.18 4.70 -6.92
CA TYR A 164 -9.58 4.85 -6.48
C TYR A 164 -10.24 3.49 -6.20
N ASN A 165 -9.63 2.72 -5.31
CA ASN A 165 -10.09 1.42 -4.83
C ASN A 165 -10.04 1.38 -3.30
N GLN A 166 -10.25 0.21 -2.70
CA GLN A 166 -10.28 0.00 -1.25
C GLN A 166 -9.08 -0.85 -0.77
N LEU A 167 -7.94 -0.78 -1.46
CA LEU A 167 -6.78 -1.64 -1.18
C LEU A 167 -6.18 -1.29 0.20
N GLN A 168 -6.35 -2.18 1.18
CA GLN A 168 -5.85 -1.99 2.55
C GLN A 168 -4.41 -2.45 2.72
N SER A 169 -3.98 -3.43 1.93
CA SER A 169 -2.62 -3.98 1.96
C SER A 169 -2.24 -4.61 0.62
N LEU A 170 -0.92 -4.72 0.40
CA LEU A 170 -0.34 -5.41 -0.75
C LEU A 170 0.43 -6.64 -0.26
N ALA A 171 0.12 -7.81 -0.80
CA ALA A 171 0.85 -9.02 -0.47
C ALA A 171 2.17 -9.07 -1.25
N ARG A 172 3.19 -9.69 -0.65
CA ARG A 172 4.45 -9.96 -1.35
C ARG A 172 4.17 -10.80 -2.59
N ASN A 173 4.62 -10.32 -3.75
CA ASN A 173 4.38 -10.94 -5.06
C ASN A 173 2.95 -10.81 -5.64
N SER A 174 2.09 -9.88 -5.16
CA SER A 174 0.86 -9.54 -5.88
C SER A 174 1.12 -9.12 -7.34
N PHE A 175 2.21 -8.37 -7.57
CA PHE A 175 2.64 -7.90 -8.91
C PHE A 175 3.67 -8.81 -9.60
N ALA A 176 3.71 -10.11 -9.26
CA ALA A 176 4.58 -11.05 -9.95
C ALA A 176 4.16 -11.22 -11.43
N GLY A 177 5.15 -11.34 -12.32
CA GLY A 177 4.95 -11.44 -13.78
C GLY A 177 5.05 -10.10 -14.53
N LEU A 178 4.91 -8.97 -13.83
CA LEU A 178 4.86 -7.62 -14.40
C LEU A 178 6.24 -7.00 -14.71
N PHE A 179 7.11 -7.75 -15.38
CA PHE A 179 8.50 -7.33 -15.62
C PHE A 179 8.69 -6.24 -16.68
N LYS A 180 7.64 -5.91 -17.46
CA LYS A 180 7.64 -4.78 -18.41
C LYS A 180 6.85 -3.56 -17.93
N LEU A 181 6.30 -3.59 -16.71
CA LEU A 181 5.46 -2.53 -16.20
C LEU A 181 6.29 -1.26 -16.03
N THR A 182 5.88 -0.18 -16.68
CA THR A 182 6.50 1.14 -16.62
C THR A 182 5.74 2.11 -15.72
N GLU A 183 4.43 1.93 -15.57
CA GLU A 183 3.57 2.85 -14.82
C GLU A 183 2.56 2.06 -13.96
N LEU A 184 2.52 2.39 -12.67
CA LEU A 184 1.65 1.77 -11.68
C LEU A 184 0.90 2.83 -10.88
N HIS A 185 -0.43 2.81 -10.98
CA HIS A 185 -1.34 3.65 -10.22
C HIS A 185 -1.94 2.89 -9.04
N LEU A 186 -1.69 3.40 -7.84
CA LEU A 186 -2.25 2.94 -6.57
C LEU A 186 -2.78 4.13 -5.74
N GLU A 187 -2.98 5.31 -6.35
CA GLU A 187 -3.52 6.47 -5.64
C GLU A 187 -4.95 6.24 -5.12
N HIS A 188 -5.39 7.01 -4.13
CA HIS A 188 -6.75 6.93 -3.59
C HIS A 188 -7.14 5.50 -3.18
N ASN A 189 -6.34 4.93 -2.27
CA ASN A 189 -6.55 3.61 -1.68
C ASN A 189 -6.39 3.70 -0.15
N GLU A 190 -6.39 2.57 0.56
CA GLU A 190 -6.35 2.51 2.03
C GLU A 190 -5.03 1.91 2.56
N LEU A 191 -3.94 2.01 1.80
CA LEU A 191 -2.66 1.40 2.17
C LEU A 191 -2.04 2.09 3.39
N VAL A 192 -1.92 1.36 4.50
CA VAL A 192 -1.39 1.90 5.79
C VAL A 192 0.15 1.90 5.85
N LYS A 193 0.83 1.17 4.97
CA LYS A 193 2.29 1.06 4.95
C LYS A 193 2.84 0.91 3.54
N VAL A 194 3.80 1.76 3.18
CA VAL A 194 4.60 1.57 1.96
C VAL A 194 5.81 0.71 2.32
N ASN A 195 5.86 -0.49 1.74
CA ASN A 195 7.04 -1.35 1.79
C ASN A 195 7.53 -1.56 0.36
N LEU A 196 8.66 -0.94 0.00
CA LEU A 196 9.22 -1.07 -1.34
C LEU A 196 9.62 -2.53 -1.62
N ALA A 197 9.90 -3.32 -0.58
CA ALA A 197 10.15 -4.77 -0.65
C ALA A 197 8.94 -5.63 -1.12
N HIS A 198 7.79 -5.03 -1.45
CA HIS A 198 6.66 -5.73 -2.06
C HIS A 198 6.72 -5.79 -3.60
N PHE A 199 7.67 -5.07 -4.22
CA PHE A 199 7.77 -4.90 -5.67
C PHE A 199 9.04 -5.51 -6.35
N PRO A 200 9.52 -6.73 -5.96
CA PRO A 200 10.82 -7.29 -6.36
C PRO A 200 11.08 -7.45 -7.87
N ARG A 201 10.02 -7.39 -8.68
CA ARG A 201 10.05 -7.77 -10.10
C ARG A 201 9.57 -6.66 -11.04
N LEU A 202 9.25 -5.49 -10.51
CA LEU A 202 8.90 -4.30 -11.30
C LEU A 202 10.18 -3.60 -11.80
N ILE A 203 11.03 -4.35 -12.52
CA ILE A 203 12.38 -3.94 -12.90
C ILE A 203 12.43 -2.87 -13.99
N SER A 204 11.31 -2.61 -14.68
CA SER A 204 11.18 -1.56 -15.71
C SER A 204 10.29 -0.40 -15.27
N LEU A 205 9.91 -0.33 -14.00
CA LEU A 205 9.02 0.71 -13.48
C LEU A 205 9.69 2.08 -13.57
N ARG A 206 8.97 3.06 -14.10
CA ARG A 206 9.38 4.46 -14.26
C ARG A 206 8.60 5.40 -13.37
N THR A 207 7.32 5.12 -13.19
CA THR A 207 6.39 5.97 -12.43
C THR A 207 5.59 5.13 -11.44
N LEU A 208 5.56 5.58 -10.19
CA LEU A 208 4.76 4.99 -9.11
C LEU A 208 3.89 6.06 -8.45
N TYR A 209 2.57 5.93 -8.58
CA TYR A 209 1.61 6.77 -7.88
C TYR A 209 1.03 6.04 -6.67
N MET A 210 1.21 6.62 -5.48
CA MET A 210 0.64 6.17 -4.20
C MET A 210 -0.03 7.31 -3.42
N ARG A 211 -0.30 8.43 -4.10
CA ARG A 211 -1.00 9.61 -3.57
C ARG A 211 -2.29 9.26 -2.83
N ARG A 212 -2.59 9.96 -1.73
CA ARG A 212 -3.85 9.82 -0.98
C ARG A 212 -4.14 8.36 -0.60
N ASN A 213 -3.16 7.74 0.02
CA ASN A 213 -3.31 6.53 0.81
C ASN A 213 -3.28 6.89 2.31
N LYS A 214 -3.25 5.89 3.19
CA LYS A 214 -3.21 6.06 4.66
C LYS A 214 -1.81 5.75 5.21
N ALA A 215 -0.76 5.91 4.41
CA ALA A 215 0.55 5.36 4.72
C ALA A 215 1.21 6.19 5.82
N THR A 216 1.53 5.57 6.96
CA THR A 216 2.23 6.25 8.07
C THR A 216 3.75 6.10 8.02
N ILE A 217 4.23 5.09 7.27
CA ILE A 217 5.64 4.72 7.22
C ILE A 217 6.05 4.20 5.85
N VAL A 218 7.25 4.62 5.41
CA VAL A 218 7.94 4.10 4.23
C VAL A 218 9.17 3.29 4.66
N VAL A 219 9.26 2.03 4.23
CA VAL A 219 10.40 1.12 4.49
C VAL A 219 10.87 0.39 3.24
N SER A 220 12.12 -0.10 3.27
CA SER A 220 12.66 -1.03 2.29
C SER A 220 13.57 -2.05 2.96
N THR A 221 13.10 -3.30 3.06
CA THR A 221 13.78 -4.36 3.82
C THR A 221 14.63 -5.30 2.95
N LEU A 222 14.94 -4.95 1.70
CA LEU A 222 15.63 -5.84 0.74
C LEU A 222 16.55 -5.08 -0.23
N ASP A 223 17.70 -5.68 -0.50
CA ASP A 223 18.83 -5.10 -1.24
C ASP A 223 18.64 -5.18 -2.76
N TRP A 224 17.68 -4.42 -3.32
CA TRP A 224 17.55 -4.26 -4.77
C TRP A 224 17.49 -2.79 -5.20
N THR A 225 17.77 -2.58 -6.49
CA THR A 225 17.87 -1.27 -7.11
C THR A 225 16.93 -1.14 -8.31
N TRP A 226 16.08 -0.12 -8.26
CA TRP A 226 15.21 0.29 -9.36
C TRP A 226 15.94 1.29 -10.27
N HIS A 227 16.67 0.76 -11.25
CA HIS A 227 17.50 1.57 -12.15
C HIS A 227 16.72 2.49 -13.11
N PHE A 228 15.41 2.30 -13.26
CA PHE A 228 14.58 3.06 -14.21
C PHE A 228 13.48 3.89 -13.56
N LEU A 229 13.36 3.88 -12.23
CA LEU A 229 12.30 4.60 -11.53
C LEU A 229 12.66 6.09 -11.45
N GLU A 230 11.90 6.91 -12.16
CA GLU A 230 12.15 8.34 -12.34
C GLU A 230 11.19 9.21 -11.52
N LYS A 231 9.99 8.71 -11.20
CA LYS A 231 8.97 9.45 -10.45
C LYS A 231 8.27 8.60 -9.39
N ILE A 232 8.16 9.16 -8.18
CA ILE A 232 7.36 8.62 -7.07
C ILE A 232 6.45 9.73 -6.53
N ASP A 233 5.17 9.43 -6.39
CA ASP A 233 4.18 10.31 -5.75
C ASP A 233 3.61 9.66 -4.49
N PHE A 234 4.01 10.19 -3.33
CA PHE A 234 3.52 9.84 -2.00
C PHE A 234 2.65 10.96 -1.39
N SER A 235 2.22 11.95 -2.18
CA SER A 235 1.51 13.13 -1.67
C SER A 235 0.19 12.78 -0.96
N GLY A 236 -0.23 13.58 0.02
CA GLY A 236 -1.53 13.40 0.68
C GLY A 236 -1.65 12.11 1.50
N ASN A 237 -0.56 11.55 2.01
CA ASN A 237 -0.55 10.39 2.89
C ASN A 237 -0.47 10.85 4.36
N GLU A 238 -0.19 9.92 5.29
CA GLU A 238 -0.03 10.20 6.71
C GLU A 238 1.41 9.96 7.18
N ILE A 239 2.41 10.10 6.28
CA ILE A 239 3.78 9.62 6.54
C ILE A 239 4.42 10.44 7.66
N GLU A 240 4.75 9.76 8.75
CA GLU A 240 5.43 10.30 9.94
C GLU A 240 6.92 9.90 9.95
N TYR A 241 7.27 8.76 9.33
CA TYR A 241 8.65 8.24 9.31
C TYR A 241 9.02 7.60 7.96
N ILE A 242 10.25 7.87 7.53
CA ILE A 242 10.90 7.24 6.37
C ILE A 242 12.18 6.58 6.86
N GLU A 243 12.37 5.30 6.54
CA GLU A 243 13.59 4.57 6.88
C GLU A 243 14.81 5.09 6.07
N PRO A 244 15.96 5.41 6.70
CA PRO A 244 17.05 6.16 6.05
C PRO A 244 17.64 5.59 4.75
N HIS A 245 17.50 4.28 4.54
CA HIS A 245 18.08 3.56 3.40
C HIS A 245 17.10 3.42 2.21
N VAL A 246 15.84 3.86 2.36
CA VAL A 246 14.78 3.65 1.36
C VAL A 246 15.19 4.16 -0.02
N PHE A 247 15.75 5.36 -0.09
CA PHE A 247 16.08 6.00 -1.34
C PHE A 247 17.39 5.51 -1.99
N GLU A 248 18.24 4.77 -1.27
CA GLU A 248 19.40 4.07 -1.86
C GLU A 248 18.98 3.06 -2.94
N SER A 249 17.74 2.54 -2.85
CA SER A 249 17.15 1.64 -3.84
C SER A 249 16.72 2.33 -5.15
N VAL A 250 16.68 3.66 -5.22
CA VAL A 250 16.15 4.45 -6.36
C VAL A 250 17.12 5.56 -6.82
N PRO A 251 18.35 5.20 -7.24
CA PRO A 251 19.42 6.17 -7.50
C PRO A 251 19.15 7.15 -8.67
N ASN A 252 18.18 6.85 -9.54
CA ASN A 252 17.84 7.66 -10.71
C ASN A 252 16.50 8.41 -10.56
N LEU A 253 16.02 8.59 -9.31
CA LEU A 253 14.77 9.31 -9.02
C LEU A 253 14.93 10.80 -9.36
N LYS A 254 14.02 11.32 -10.19
CA LYS A 254 13.98 12.73 -10.64
C LYS A 254 12.86 13.54 -9.99
N SER A 255 11.71 12.93 -9.75
CA SER A 255 10.55 13.61 -9.17
C SER A 255 10.05 12.84 -7.95
N LEU A 256 10.04 13.51 -6.80
CA LEU A 256 9.57 12.96 -5.53
C LEU A 256 8.51 13.89 -4.93
N GLN A 257 7.28 13.39 -4.80
CA GLN A 257 6.18 14.16 -4.22
C GLN A 257 5.88 13.66 -2.80
N LEU A 258 6.12 14.51 -1.80
CA LEU A 258 5.95 14.24 -0.37
C LEU A 258 5.07 15.29 0.32
N ASP A 259 4.42 16.19 -0.44
CA ASP A 259 3.48 17.18 0.09
C ASP A 259 2.30 16.54 0.83
N LEU A 260 1.68 17.31 1.72
CA LEU A 260 0.49 16.91 2.49
C LEU A 260 0.68 15.59 3.25
N ASN A 261 1.76 15.49 4.03
CA ASN A 261 2.10 14.36 4.89
C ASN A 261 2.27 14.82 6.35
N LYS A 262 2.86 14.01 7.23
CA LYS A 262 3.08 14.33 8.65
C LYS A 262 4.56 14.34 9.04
N LEU A 263 5.46 14.58 8.09
CA LEU A 263 6.90 14.60 8.34
C LEU A 263 7.26 15.80 9.21
N THR A 264 8.11 15.57 10.22
CA THR A 264 8.61 16.60 11.14
C THR A 264 10.05 17.00 10.82
N TYR A 265 10.86 16.08 10.32
CA TYR A 265 12.23 16.29 9.82
C TYR A 265 12.56 15.27 8.71
N ILE A 266 13.68 15.46 8.02
CA ILE A 266 14.28 14.47 7.10
C ILE A 266 15.67 14.12 7.62
N ASP A 267 16.00 12.83 7.66
CA ASP A 267 17.32 12.33 8.05
C ASP A 267 18.39 12.69 6.99
N GLN A 268 19.60 13.05 7.42
CA GLN A 268 20.71 13.42 6.53
C GLN A 268 20.96 12.37 5.44
N ARG A 269 20.87 11.07 5.77
CA ARG A 269 21.13 9.98 4.82
C ARG A 269 20.08 9.87 3.72
N ILE A 270 18.86 10.32 3.98
CA ILE A 270 17.82 10.44 2.96
C ILE A 270 18.19 11.55 1.97
N LEU A 271 18.63 12.71 2.50
CA LEU A 271 19.07 13.86 1.69
C LEU A 271 20.30 13.50 0.83
N ASP A 272 21.26 12.78 1.40
CA ASP A 272 22.45 12.26 0.71
C ASP A 272 22.09 11.30 -0.44
N SER A 273 20.92 10.64 -0.38
CA SER A 273 20.41 9.74 -1.42
C SER A 273 19.66 10.47 -2.54
N TRP A 274 19.31 11.76 -2.37
CA TRP A 274 18.52 12.53 -3.33
C TRP A 274 19.38 13.21 -4.42
N THR A 275 20.39 12.49 -4.94
CA THR A 275 21.42 13.03 -5.85
C THR A 275 20.94 13.40 -7.25
N SER A 276 19.78 12.91 -7.68
CA SER A 276 19.27 13.06 -9.05
C SER A 276 17.91 13.73 -9.16
N LEU A 277 17.40 14.30 -8.05
CA LEU A 277 16.12 15.01 -8.07
C LEU A 277 16.19 16.28 -8.92
N GLU A 278 15.25 16.38 -9.86
CA GLU A 278 14.94 17.57 -10.67
C GLU A 278 13.72 18.32 -10.09
N SER A 279 12.85 17.62 -9.33
CA SER A 279 11.63 18.18 -8.74
C SER A 279 11.28 17.51 -7.40
N ILE A 280 10.92 18.31 -6.39
CA ILE A 280 10.49 17.83 -5.07
C ILE A 280 9.33 18.67 -4.49
N THR A 281 8.31 18.01 -3.94
CA THR A 281 7.23 18.67 -3.17
C THR A 281 7.29 18.24 -1.71
N LEU A 282 7.14 19.19 -0.78
CA LEU A 282 7.31 19.00 0.67
C LEU A 282 6.33 19.86 1.51
N SER A 283 5.55 20.73 0.87
CA SER A 283 4.58 21.62 1.52
C SER A 283 3.49 20.87 2.29
N GLY A 284 2.91 21.50 3.32
CA GLY A 284 1.83 20.89 4.11
C GLY A 284 2.24 19.68 4.96
N ASN A 285 3.52 19.55 5.30
CA ASN A 285 4.03 18.65 6.35
C ASN A 285 4.07 19.36 7.72
N GLN A 286 4.46 18.64 8.77
CA GLN A 286 4.48 19.13 10.15
C GLN A 286 5.89 19.52 10.61
N TRP A 287 6.61 20.33 9.81
CA TRP A 287 8.03 20.62 10.03
C TRP A 287 8.32 21.20 11.42
N GLU A 288 9.21 20.52 12.14
CA GLU A 288 9.72 20.96 13.44
C GLU A 288 10.95 21.86 13.22
N CYS A 289 10.73 23.17 13.25
CA CYS A 289 11.76 24.19 13.10
C CYS A 289 12.59 24.36 14.39
N SER A 290 13.27 23.27 14.74
CA SER A 290 14.35 23.18 15.73
C SER A 290 15.65 22.83 15.01
N ARG A 291 16.70 22.41 15.75
CA ARG A 291 17.97 21.97 15.16
C ARG A 291 17.82 20.78 14.19
N ASN A 292 16.71 20.03 14.26
CA ASN A 292 16.41 18.90 13.38
C ASN A 292 16.18 19.32 11.92
N VAL A 293 15.70 20.55 11.66
CA VAL A 293 15.43 21.02 10.29
C VAL A 293 16.69 21.45 9.53
N CYS A 294 17.82 21.63 10.22
CA CYS A 294 19.05 22.19 9.65
C CYS A 294 19.61 21.39 8.45
N ALA A 295 19.53 20.06 8.50
CA ALA A 295 19.93 19.20 7.39
C ALA A 295 19.08 19.48 6.13
N LEU A 296 17.76 19.52 6.30
CA LEU A 296 16.81 19.81 5.22
C LEU A 296 16.98 21.25 4.69
N ALA A 297 17.14 22.24 5.57
CA ALA A 297 17.35 23.63 5.18
C ALA A 297 18.66 23.83 4.38
N SER A 298 19.75 23.19 4.81
CA SER A 298 21.03 23.20 4.07
C SER A 298 20.97 22.47 2.73
N TRP A 299 20.13 21.44 2.61
CA TRP A 299 19.91 20.76 1.33
C TRP A 299 19.06 21.62 0.39
N LEU A 300 18.00 22.24 0.90
CA LEU A 300 17.09 23.11 0.15
C LEU A 300 17.75 24.39 -0.38
N SER A 301 18.73 24.95 0.33
CA SER A 301 19.47 26.13 -0.14
C SER A 301 20.45 25.80 -1.27
N GLY A 302 20.93 24.56 -1.35
CA GLY A 302 21.75 24.06 -2.46
C GLY A 302 20.95 23.49 -3.64
N PHE A 303 19.66 23.19 -3.44
CA PHE A 303 18.82 22.52 -4.45
C PHE A 303 18.42 23.46 -5.60
N GLN A 304 18.83 23.11 -6.82
CA GLN A 304 18.57 23.91 -8.04
C GLN A 304 17.33 23.44 -8.83
N GLY A 305 16.64 22.39 -8.38
CA GLY A 305 15.46 21.84 -9.05
C GLY A 305 14.17 22.60 -8.73
N GLN A 306 13.06 22.12 -9.27
CA GLN A 306 11.73 22.67 -9.00
C GLN A 306 11.25 22.24 -7.60
N ARG A 307 10.88 23.21 -6.75
CA ARG A 307 10.29 22.94 -5.43
C ARG A 307 9.07 23.80 -5.15
N ASP A 308 8.26 23.38 -4.17
CA ASP A 308 7.15 24.17 -3.65
C ASP A 308 7.62 25.55 -3.15
N SER A 309 6.77 26.56 -3.30
CA SER A 309 7.12 27.96 -3.03
C SER A 309 7.08 28.39 -1.56
N ALA A 310 6.49 27.58 -0.68
CA ALA A 310 6.40 27.87 0.76
C ALA A 310 6.47 26.55 1.55
N LEU A 311 7.47 26.45 2.42
CA LEU A 311 7.68 25.30 3.29
C LEU A 311 7.53 25.75 4.74
N LEU A 312 6.30 25.71 5.27
CA LEU A 312 5.99 26.35 6.54
C LEU A 312 6.37 25.49 7.75
N CYS A 313 6.92 26.13 8.78
CA CYS A 313 7.11 25.56 10.11
C CYS A 313 5.75 25.25 10.78
N ALA A 314 5.61 24.06 11.37
CA ALA A 314 4.43 23.68 12.15
C ALA A 314 4.66 23.83 13.66
N SER A 315 5.91 23.68 14.12
CA SER A 315 6.32 23.84 15.52
C SER A 315 7.78 24.33 15.60
N PRO A 316 8.23 24.90 16.74
CA PRO A 316 7.43 25.32 17.90
C PRO A 316 6.54 26.52 17.58
N ASP A 317 5.58 26.83 18.47
CA ASP A 317 4.61 27.93 18.33
C ASP A 317 5.25 29.29 17.97
N THR A 318 6.51 29.53 18.40
CA THR A 318 7.26 30.77 18.12
C THR A 318 7.68 30.92 16.66
N ALA A 319 7.75 29.83 15.90
CA ALA A 319 8.12 29.80 14.48
C ALA A 319 6.95 29.36 13.57
N GLN A 320 5.79 29.04 14.14
CA GLN A 320 4.68 28.45 13.40
C GLN A 320 4.17 29.40 12.30
N GLY A 321 4.13 28.90 11.06
CA GLY A 321 3.68 29.66 9.89
C GLY A 321 4.78 30.47 9.18
N GLU A 322 5.99 30.57 9.73
CA GLU A 322 7.17 31.09 9.01
C GLU A 322 7.67 30.06 7.98
N ASP A 323 8.35 30.49 6.92
CA ASP A 323 9.06 29.55 6.03
C ASP A 323 10.28 28.95 6.75
N VAL A 324 10.53 27.66 6.54
CA VAL A 324 11.64 26.89 7.14
C VAL A 324 12.99 27.57 6.92
N LEU A 325 13.25 28.16 5.74
CA LEU A 325 14.53 28.83 5.49
C LEU A 325 14.63 30.14 6.26
N ASP A 326 13.57 30.94 6.24
CA ASP A 326 13.53 32.23 6.95
C ASP A 326 13.60 32.03 8.48
N ALA A 327 12.92 31.01 9.02
CA ALA A 327 12.98 30.62 10.43
C ALA A 327 14.40 30.20 10.86
N VAL A 328 15.13 29.45 10.03
CA VAL A 328 16.52 29.07 10.31
C VAL A 328 17.42 30.30 10.48
N TYR A 329 17.27 31.32 9.62
CA TYR A 329 18.02 32.57 9.74
C TYR A 329 17.54 33.44 10.91
N ALA A 330 16.23 33.62 11.07
CA ALA A 330 15.64 34.51 12.08
C ALA A 330 15.88 34.04 13.52
N PHE A 331 15.78 32.72 13.76
CA PHE A 331 15.97 32.13 15.09
C PHE A 331 17.38 31.56 15.32
N GLN A 332 18.30 31.69 14.35
CA GLN A 332 19.68 31.19 14.41
C GLN A 332 19.75 29.69 14.79
N LEU A 333 18.84 28.88 14.21
CA LEU A 333 18.64 27.47 14.60
C LEU A 333 19.85 26.58 14.30
N CYS A 334 20.62 26.95 13.29
CA CYS A 334 21.73 26.18 12.76
C CYS A 334 23.03 26.94 13.00
N GLU A 335 23.89 26.39 13.87
CA GLU A 335 25.25 26.90 14.04
C GLU A 335 26.03 26.72 12.74
N ASP A 336 26.64 27.78 12.23
CA ASP A 336 27.56 27.69 11.10
C ASP A 336 28.65 26.65 11.40
N PRO A 337 28.97 25.71 10.49
CA PRO A 337 30.07 24.74 10.66
C PRO A 337 31.48 25.36 10.71
N GLY A 338 31.58 26.67 10.91
CA GLY A 338 32.71 27.51 10.54
C GLY A 338 33.08 28.61 11.55
N ASP A 339 32.80 28.46 12.85
CA ASP A 339 33.62 29.18 13.84
C ASP A 339 33.80 28.49 15.21
N VAL A 340 34.57 27.41 15.22
CA VAL A 340 35.27 26.95 16.45
C VAL A 340 36.66 27.60 16.48
N THR A 341 36.75 28.94 16.42
CA THR A 341 37.97 29.66 16.76
C THR A 341 37.81 30.53 18.01
N THR A 342 38.50 30.10 19.07
CA THR A 342 39.01 30.96 20.15
C THR A 342 38.05 31.94 20.83
N ARG A 343 37.24 31.44 21.78
CA ARG A 343 36.96 32.22 23.00
C ARG A 343 37.98 31.88 24.09
N PRO A 344 38.89 32.79 24.48
CA PRO A 344 39.83 32.51 25.55
C PRO A 344 39.11 32.49 26.90
N TYR A 345 39.15 31.35 27.59
CA TYR A 345 38.81 31.28 29.01
C TYR A 345 39.83 32.11 29.81
N ILE A 346 39.46 33.34 30.17
CA ILE A 346 40.25 34.15 31.10
C ILE A 346 40.08 33.56 32.51
N PHE A 347 41.11 32.86 32.95
CA PHE A 347 41.21 32.28 34.27
C PHE A 347 41.69 33.35 35.27
N THR A 348 40.80 34.20 35.78
CA THR A 348 41.14 35.13 36.89
C THR A 348 41.28 34.35 38.19
N LYS A 349 42.53 34.04 38.54
CA LYS A 349 42.91 33.36 39.76
C LYS A 349 43.48 34.37 40.76
N ASP A 350 42.60 35.04 41.51
CA ASP A 350 43.00 35.81 42.70
C ASP A 350 42.45 35.16 43.97
N GLY A 351 43.35 34.93 44.93
CA GLY A 351 43.07 34.17 46.14
C GLY A 351 42.58 35.06 47.28
N ALA A 352 41.36 34.82 47.76
CA ALA A 352 40.88 35.39 49.02
C ALA A 352 41.41 34.56 50.21
N ARG A 353 42.03 35.23 51.19
CA ARG A 353 42.44 34.61 52.46
C ARG A 353 41.88 35.42 53.64
N GLY A 354 40.85 34.87 54.29
CA GLY A 354 40.60 35.05 55.73
C GLY A 354 39.66 36.19 56.17
N ASN A 355 38.49 35.75 56.68
CA ASN A 355 37.77 36.27 57.86
C ASN A 355 37.17 37.69 57.82
N ALA A 356 36.03 37.99 58.45
CA ALA A 356 34.92 37.18 59.00
C ALA A 356 33.76 38.14 59.35
N TYR A 357 32.51 37.65 59.40
CA TYR A 357 31.55 37.82 60.53
C TYR A 357 30.10 37.42 60.15
N ASN A 358 29.41 36.87 61.15
CA ASN A 358 28.01 36.43 61.26
C ASN A 358 26.96 37.40 60.64
N GLY A 359 25.72 37.00 60.31
CA GLY A 359 24.94 35.81 60.64
C GLY A 359 23.58 35.76 59.88
N PRO A 360 22.62 34.89 60.26
CA PRO A 360 21.63 34.34 59.32
C PRO A 360 20.30 35.10 59.21
N SER A 361 19.66 35.02 58.04
CA SER A 361 18.26 35.40 57.82
C SER A 361 17.35 34.16 57.73
N ARG A 362 16.07 34.35 58.06
CA ARG A 362 15.08 33.33 58.43
C ARG A 362 13.77 33.65 57.71
N ASN A 363 13.11 32.66 57.09
CA ASN A 363 11.73 32.85 56.62
C ASN A 363 10.79 33.15 57.81
N PRO A 364 9.81 34.03 57.61
CA PRO A 364 8.45 33.67 57.99
C PRO A 364 7.40 34.04 56.94
N TYR A 365 6.25 33.38 57.06
CA TYR A 365 4.98 33.77 56.44
C TYR A 365 4.47 35.07 57.07
N ASP A 366 3.64 35.82 56.34
CA ASP A 366 2.84 36.91 56.89
C ASP A 366 1.38 36.80 56.42
N LEU A 367 0.43 37.22 57.26
CA LEU A 367 -1.02 37.01 57.10
C LEU A 367 -1.77 38.13 57.86
N GLN A 368 -2.95 38.54 57.35
CA GLN A 368 -3.99 39.36 58.01
C GLN A 368 -3.73 40.89 58.11
N ASP A 369 -4.72 41.80 58.06
CA ASP A 369 -6.18 41.72 57.80
C ASP A 369 -6.78 43.14 57.50
N ILE A 370 -8.13 43.27 57.46
CA ILE A 370 -8.97 44.50 57.58
C ILE A 370 -9.10 45.30 56.24
N GLU A 371 -10.27 45.70 55.67
CA GLU A 371 -11.74 45.58 55.89
C GLU A 371 -12.42 45.68 54.48
N GLY A 372 -13.74 45.63 54.20
CA GLY A 372 -14.96 45.50 55.00
C GLY A 372 -16.16 46.27 54.37
N GLY A 373 -17.18 45.61 53.78
CA GLY A 373 -18.34 46.31 53.19
C GLY A 373 -19.31 45.50 52.29
N GLU A 374 -20.42 45.03 52.90
CA GLU A 374 -21.85 44.96 52.46
C GLU A 374 -22.26 45.51 51.04
N VAL A 375 -23.32 45.07 50.31
CA VAL A 375 -24.63 44.44 50.60
C VAL A 375 -25.22 43.70 49.34
N VAL A 376 -26.30 42.92 49.55
CA VAL A 376 -27.42 42.54 48.62
C VAL A 376 -27.41 41.14 47.98
N THR A 377 -28.32 40.30 48.48
CA THR A 377 -28.87 39.12 47.81
C THR A 377 -29.99 39.50 46.82
N ASN A 378 -30.06 38.82 45.68
CA ASN A 378 -31.33 38.63 44.98
C ASN A 378 -31.31 37.33 44.15
N SER A 379 -32.31 36.48 44.38
CA SER A 379 -32.47 35.18 43.72
C SER A 379 -33.37 35.29 42.50
N PHE A 380 -32.97 34.72 41.36
CA PHE A 380 -33.93 34.25 40.35
C PHE A 380 -33.43 33.01 39.63
N THR A 381 -34.28 31.98 39.58
CA THR A 381 -34.01 30.67 38.97
C THR A 381 -34.37 30.65 37.50
N VAL A 382 -33.47 30.17 36.63
CA VAL A 382 -33.81 29.76 35.24
C VAL A 382 -33.13 28.43 34.90
N THR A 383 -33.96 27.39 34.79
CA THR A 383 -33.82 26.09 34.11
C THR A 383 -32.44 25.58 33.63
N VAL A 384 -32.04 24.42 34.15
CA VAL A 384 -30.99 23.53 33.59
C VAL A 384 -31.58 22.66 32.47
N PRO A 385 -30.89 22.45 31.32
CA PRO A 385 -31.26 21.44 30.32
C PRO A 385 -30.82 20.02 30.75
N ASN A 386 -31.64 19.00 30.46
CA ASN A 386 -31.34 17.59 30.75
C ASN A 386 -30.32 17.00 29.75
N ASP A 387 -29.01 17.08 30.02
CA ASP A 387 -27.99 16.32 29.26
C ASP A 387 -26.91 15.61 30.11
N ASP A 388 -26.75 15.92 31.40
CA ASP A 388 -25.63 15.43 32.23
C ASP A 388 -25.74 13.97 32.77
N LEU A 389 -26.80 13.23 32.42
CA LEU A 389 -26.97 11.84 32.86
C LEU A 389 -26.38 10.80 31.88
N GLU A 390 -26.22 11.15 30.60
CA GLU A 390 -25.67 10.26 29.57
C GLU A 390 -24.13 10.25 29.62
N SER A 391 -23.52 11.42 29.81
CA SER A 391 -22.06 11.65 29.86
C SER A 391 -21.39 10.92 31.02
N THR A 392 -21.96 11.01 32.23
CA THR A 392 -21.47 10.33 33.44
C THR A 392 -21.52 8.80 33.32
N MET A 393 -22.56 8.27 32.66
CA MET A 393 -22.73 6.82 32.44
C MET A 393 -21.79 6.25 31.36
N GLN A 394 -21.36 7.06 30.37
CA GLN A 394 -20.35 6.65 29.40
C GLN A 394 -18.93 6.63 30.00
N ILE A 395 -18.55 7.65 30.78
CA ILE A 395 -17.23 7.71 31.45
C ILE A 395 -17.04 6.48 32.35
N HIS A 396 -18.06 6.11 33.13
CA HIS A 396 -17.97 4.94 34.01
C HIS A 396 -17.79 3.62 33.23
N LYS A 397 -18.43 3.47 32.06
CA LYS A 397 -18.24 2.30 31.18
C LYS A 397 -16.82 2.20 30.62
N VAL A 398 -16.24 3.32 30.16
CA VAL A 398 -14.87 3.36 29.64
C VAL A 398 -13.85 3.01 30.73
N VAL A 399 -13.98 3.58 31.92
CA VAL A 399 -13.11 3.28 33.08
C VAL A 399 -13.24 1.81 33.51
N THR A 400 -14.45 1.25 33.49
CA THR A 400 -14.65 -0.17 33.85
C THR A 400 -14.02 -1.11 32.80
N GLY A 401 -14.11 -0.75 31.51
CA GLY A 401 -13.51 -1.52 30.41
C GLY A 401 -11.98 -1.51 30.41
N THR A 402 -11.34 -0.35 30.64
CA THR A 402 -9.87 -0.27 30.72
C THR A 402 -9.33 -1.02 31.93
N MET A 403 -10.00 -0.93 33.09
CA MET A 403 -9.63 -1.71 34.28
C MET A 403 -9.75 -3.22 34.03
N ALA A 404 -10.83 -3.68 33.38
CA ALA A 404 -10.99 -5.11 33.04
C ALA A 404 -9.87 -5.63 32.13
N LEU A 405 -9.45 -4.85 31.14
CA LEU A 405 -8.31 -5.20 30.28
C LEU A 405 -6.99 -5.27 31.07
N ILE A 406 -6.71 -4.31 31.95
CA ILE A 406 -5.53 -4.31 32.82
C ILE A 406 -5.51 -5.54 33.74
N PHE A 407 -6.64 -5.87 34.38
CA PHE A 407 -6.73 -7.08 35.21
C PHE A 407 -6.54 -8.37 34.39
N SER A 408 -7.09 -8.45 33.17
CA SER A 408 -6.88 -9.61 32.29
C SER A 408 -5.40 -9.79 31.92
N PHE A 409 -4.70 -8.69 31.62
CA PHE A 409 -3.26 -8.70 31.32
C PHE A 409 -2.44 -9.11 32.54
N LEU A 410 -2.73 -8.57 33.72
CA LEU A 410 -2.06 -8.94 34.97
C LEU A 410 -2.27 -10.41 35.34
N ILE A 411 -3.46 -10.98 35.10
CA ILE A 411 -3.73 -12.41 35.29
C ILE A 411 -2.91 -13.26 34.31
N VAL A 412 -2.79 -12.87 33.04
CA VAL A 412 -1.95 -13.58 32.06
C VAL A 412 -0.47 -13.52 32.45
N VAL A 413 0.04 -12.36 32.86
CA VAL A 413 1.42 -12.22 33.35
C VAL A 413 1.66 -13.05 34.62
N LEU A 414 0.70 -13.09 35.55
CA LEU A 414 0.78 -13.94 36.74
C LEU A 414 0.78 -15.43 36.38
N MET A 415 -0.07 -15.88 35.45
CA MET A 415 -0.11 -17.25 34.96
C MET A 415 1.20 -17.65 34.27
N LEU A 416 1.80 -16.76 33.48
CA LEU A 416 3.11 -16.97 32.86
C LEU A 416 4.22 -17.05 33.93
N TYR A 417 4.21 -16.16 34.93
CA TYR A 417 5.15 -16.16 36.04
C TYR A 417 5.05 -17.45 36.88
N VAL A 418 3.84 -17.87 37.25
CA VAL A 418 3.57 -19.11 37.99
C VAL A 418 3.98 -20.32 37.16
N SER A 419 3.65 -20.37 35.87
CA SER A 419 4.07 -21.46 34.97
C SER A 419 5.61 -21.55 34.88
N TRP A 420 6.29 -20.41 34.81
CA TRP A 420 7.76 -20.36 34.73
C TRP A 420 8.44 -20.74 36.05
N LYS A 421 7.86 -20.37 37.19
CA LYS A 421 8.41 -20.64 38.53
C LYS A 421 8.07 -22.04 39.06
N CYS A 422 6.87 -22.55 38.81
CA CYS A 422 6.39 -23.84 39.33
C CYS A 422 6.71 -25.02 38.40
N PHE A 423 6.81 -24.82 37.08
CA PHE A 423 7.09 -25.89 36.11
C PHE A 423 8.34 -25.63 35.23
N PRO A 424 9.53 -25.40 35.82
CA PRO A 424 10.76 -25.14 35.07
C PRO A 424 11.20 -26.32 34.18
N ALA A 425 10.71 -27.54 34.44
CA ALA A 425 10.97 -28.71 33.59
C ALA A 425 10.22 -28.65 32.24
N GLY A 426 8.93 -28.26 32.24
CA GLY A 426 8.12 -28.20 31.02
C GLY A 426 8.64 -27.17 30.01
N VAL A 427 9.08 -26.00 30.49
CA VAL A 427 9.67 -24.95 29.64
C VAL A 427 10.99 -25.39 29.01
N ARG A 428 11.81 -26.19 29.71
CA ARG A 428 13.03 -26.79 29.15
C ARG A 428 12.71 -27.79 28.04
N GLN A 429 11.69 -28.64 28.24
CA GLN A 429 11.24 -29.62 27.26
C GLN A 429 10.67 -28.96 25.99
N LEU A 430 9.92 -27.86 26.14
CA LEU A 430 9.45 -27.05 25.00
C LEU A 430 10.61 -26.41 24.21
N ARG A 431 11.61 -25.83 24.89
CA ARG A 431 12.83 -25.30 24.23
C ARG A 431 13.66 -26.40 23.55
N GLN A 432 13.75 -27.59 24.12
CA GLN A 432 14.42 -28.74 23.51
C GLN A 432 13.66 -29.24 22.26
N CYS A 433 12.32 -29.28 22.30
CA CYS A 433 11.51 -29.65 21.15
C CYS A 433 11.71 -28.65 19.98
N LEU A 434 11.56 -27.35 20.24
CA LEU A 434 11.74 -26.28 19.24
C LEU A 434 13.17 -26.23 18.66
N SER A 435 14.20 -26.44 19.49
CA SER A 435 15.58 -26.51 18.99
C SER A 435 15.86 -27.78 18.18
N SER A 436 15.24 -28.91 18.51
CA SER A 436 15.32 -30.13 17.68
C SER A 436 14.65 -29.97 16.31
N GLN A 437 13.49 -29.30 16.25
CA GLN A 437 12.82 -28.96 14.98
C GLN A 437 13.68 -28.03 14.12
N ARG A 438 14.23 -26.95 14.70
CA ARG A 438 15.16 -26.06 13.98
C ARG A 438 16.41 -26.79 13.47
N ARG A 439 16.97 -27.75 14.22
CA ARG A 439 18.08 -28.60 13.74
C ARG A 439 17.66 -29.48 12.56
N LYS A 440 16.52 -30.18 12.65
CA LYS A 440 15.98 -31.00 11.54
C LYS A 440 15.68 -30.16 10.28
N GLN A 441 15.19 -28.95 10.44
CA GLN A 441 14.91 -28.03 9.33
C GLN A 441 16.21 -27.55 8.66
N LYS A 442 17.24 -27.19 9.45
CA LYS A 442 18.55 -26.79 8.92
C LYS A 442 19.27 -27.96 8.22
N GLN A 443 19.11 -29.19 8.72
CA GLN A 443 19.68 -30.40 8.11
C GLN A 443 18.98 -30.79 6.79
N LYS A 444 17.66 -30.56 6.67
CA LYS A 444 16.97 -30.67 5.38
C LYS A 444 17.46 -29.64 4.35
N GLN A 445 17.73 -28.40 4.79
CA GLN A 445 18.28 -27.36 3.91
C GLN A 445 19.69 -27.69 3.39
N THR A 446 20.60 -28.22 4.23
CA THR A 446 21.94 -28.62 3.75
C THR A 446 21.90 -29.85 2.84
N MET A 447 21.02 -30.84 3.07
CA MET A 447 20.83 -31.94 2.11
C MET A 447 20.28 -31.44 0.76
N GLN A 448 19.35 -30.49 0.76
CA GLN A 448 18.86 -29.88 -0.49
C GLN A 448 19.97 -29.10 -1.21
N GLN A 449 20.82 -28.35 -0.50
CA GLN A 449 21.95 -27.64 -1.12
C GLN A 449 22.97 -28.58 -1.77
N MET A 450 23.27 -29.72 -1.15
CA MET A 450 24.17 -30.72 -1.75
C MET A 450 23.54 -31.39 -2.97
N ALA A 451 22.24 -31.70 -2.94
CA ALA A 451 21.52 -32.27 -4.09
C ALA A 451 21.47 -31.31 -5.29
N THR A 452 21.45 -29.99 -5.07
CA THR A 452 21.42 -28.99 -6.15
C THR A 452 22.77 -28.75 -6.85
N MET A 453 23.88 -29.31 -6.37
CA MET A 453 25.20 -29.15 -7.01
C MET A 453 25.58 -30.30 -7.96
N SER A 454 24.74 -31.33 -8.13
CA SER A 454 25.10 -32.53 -8.90
C SER A 454 23.93 -33.14 -9.68
N ALA A 455 23.37 -32.40 -10.65
CA ALA A 455 22.60 -32.97 -11.76
C ALA A 455 22.57 -32.01 -12.98
N PRO A 456 22.86 -32.49 -14.22
CA PRO A 456 22.66 -31.71 -15.44
C PRO A 456 21.19 -31.71 -15.91
N GLU A 457 20.84 -30.79 -16.80
CA GLU A 457 19.51 -30.61 -17.39
C GLU A 457 19.01 -31.83 -18.16
N TYR A 458 17.72 -32.19 -18.02
CA TYR A 458 16.86 -32.78 -19.08
C TYR A 458 15.36 -32.56 -18.77
N TYR A 459 14.49 -32.88 -19.73
CA TYR A 459 13.19 -32.23 -19.98
C TYR A 459 11.97 -33.20 -19.86
N VAL A 460 10.76 -32.66 -19.55
CA VAL A 460 9.42 -33.30 -19.39
C VAL A 460 9.32 -34.41 -18.30
N ASP A 461 8.18 -34.69 -17.65
CA ASP A 461 6.78 -34.31 -17.87
C ASP A 461 6.01 -34.17 -16.53
N TYR A 462 4.90 -33.44 -16.50
CA TYR A 462 4.05 -33.35 -15.30
C TYR A 462 2.55 -33.25 -15.62
N LYS A 463 1.80 -34.28 -15.21
CA LYS A 463 0.36 -34.18 -14.98
C LYS A 463 -0.01 -34.70 -13.58
N PRO A 464 -1.10 -34.19 -13.00
CA PRO A 464 -1.15 -33.93 -11.57
C PRO A 464 -1.90 -35.01 -10.79
N ASN A 465 -1.74 -35.01 -9.47
CA ASN A 465 -2.76 -35.52 -8.56
C ASN A 465 -2.65 -34.89 -7.16
N HIS A 466 -3.81 -34.86 -6.49
CA HIS A 466 -4.10 -34.48 -5.09
C HIS A 466 -4.16 -33.01 -4.68
N ILE A 467 -5.43 -32.59 -4.56
CA ILE A 467 -5.98 -31.62 -3.62
C ILE A 467 -5.86 -32.16 -2.18
N GLU A 468 -5.53 -31.27 -1.23
CA GLU A 468 -6.11 -31.07 0.11
C GLU A 468 -5.26 -29.99 0.81
N GLY A 469 -5.77 -29.05 1.62
CA GLY A 469 -6.89 -29.13 2.57
C GLY A 469 -6.27 -28.84 3.96
N ALA A 470 -6.29 -27.60 4.44
CA ALA A 470 -7.33 -27.06 5.31
C ALA A 470 -7.61 -27.92 6.56
N LEU A 471 -7.19 -27.38 7.72
CA LEU A 471 -7.61 -27.67 9.09
C LEU A 471 -8.63 -28.81 9.31
N VAL A 472 -8.18 -29.90 9.94
CA VAL A 472 -9.03 -30.82 10.73
C VAL A 472 -8.39 -31.05 12.09
N ILE A 473 -9.14 -30.79 13.16
CA ILE A 473 -8.75 -31.07 14.55
C ILE A 473 -9.35 -32.41 14.96
N ILE A 474 -8.51 -33.43 15.18
CA ILE A 474 -8.91 -34.65 15.90
C ILE A 474 -7.78 -35.05 16.85
N ASN A 475 -8.12 -35.24 18.13
CA ASN A 475 -7.27 -35.93 19.10
C ASN A 475 -7.34 -37.44 18.82
N GLU A 476 -6.20 -38.14 18.75
CA GLU A 476 -6.01 -39.44 19.42
C GLU A 476 -4.55 -39.92 19.37
N TYR A 477 -4.21 -40.82 20.29
CA TYR A 477 -2.86 -41.37 20.46
C TYR A 477 -2.62 -42.54 19.49
N GLY A 478 -1.55 -42.48 18.68
CA GLY A 478 -1.13 -43.56 17.79
C GLY A 478 0.39 -43.72 17.76
N SER A 479 0.89 -44.93 18.02
CA SER A 479 2.32 -45.24 18.13
C SER A 479 2.97 -45.55 16.77
N CYS A 480 4.06 -44.87 16.42
CA CYS A 480 4.85 -45.19 15.23
C CYS A 480 5.83 -46.35 15.46
N THR A 481 5.71 -47.44 14.70
CA THR A 481 6.73 -48.48 14.56
C THR A 481 7.50 -48.29 13.25
N CYS A 482 8.81 -48.02 13.32
CA CYS A 482 9.69 -48.06 12.15
C CYS A 482 10.20 -49.49 11.92
N GLN A 483 9.95 -50.06 10.74
CA GLN A 483 10.75 -51.18 10.23
C GLN A 483 11.84 -50.64 9.30
N GLN A 484 13.08 -51.03 9.59
CA GLN A 484 14.26 -50.67 8.83
C GLN A 484 14.60 -51.81 7.88
N GLN A 485 14.33 -51.66 6.57
CA GLN A 485 14.84 -52.61 5.57
C GLN A 485 16.27 -52.23 5.18
N THR A 486 17.15 -53.23 5.22
CA THR A 486 18.56 -53.13 4.85
C THR A 486 18.73 -53.14 3.34
N SER A 487 19.56 -52.25 2.82
CA SER A 487 20.04 -52.26 1.45
C SER A 487 20.77 -53.57 1.09
N ARG A 488 20.55 -54.05 -0.13
CA ARG A 488 21.52 -54.88 -0.85
C ARG A 488 21.67 -54.36 -2.28
N GLU A 489 22.91 -54.22 -2.70
CA GLU A 489 23.32 -53.83 -4.05
C GLU A 489 23.56 -55.07 -4.93
N CYS A 490 23.86 -54.78 -6.20
CA CYS A 490 24.58 -55.60 -7.20
C CYS A 490 23.79 -56.56 -8.12
N GLU A 491 23.92 -56.23 -9.41
CA GLU A 491 24.05 -57.09 -10.61
C GLU A 491 22.78 -57.87 -11.06
N VAL A 492 22.47 -57.96 -12.36
CA VAL A 492 23.27 -57.73 -13.59
C VAL A 492 22.67 -56.63 -14.47
#